data_AF-X1QBS4-F1
#
_entry.id   AF-X1QBS4-F1
#
_cell.length_a   1.000
_cell.length_b   1.000
_cell.length_c   1.000
_cell.angle_alpha   90.00
_cell.angle_beta   90.00
_cell.angle_gamma   90.00
#
_symmetry.space_group_name_H-M   'P 1'
#
loop_
_entity.id
_entity.type
_entity.pdbx_description
1 polymer ?
#
loop_
_entity_poly.entity_id
_entity_poly.type
_entity_poly.pdbx_seq_one_letter_code
_entity_poly.pdbx_strand_id
1 'polypeptide(L)'
;MPEAYKRYQVGGQAVIEGVMMRSKHFWALAVRKPDMTIYTKLFNDVSLTNKNKVLGFMFIRGIVALIESMALGFKALSYSVNEAT
;
A
#
# COMPACT_ATOMS: atom_id res chain seq x y z
N MET A 1 -15.94 28.50 -12.83
CA MET A 1 -14.65 28.30 -12.13
C MET A 1 -14.29 26.83 -12.31
N PRO A 2 -13.19 26.46 -12.98
CA PRO A 2 -12.83 25.04 -13.09
C PRO A 2 -12.38 24.54 -11.71
N GLU A 3 -12.91 23.40 -11.30
CA GLU A 3 -12.58 22.71 -10.04
C GLU A 3 -11.06 22.55 -9.88
N ALA A 4 -10.51 23.00 -8.75
CA ALA A 4 -9.09 22.86 -8.45
C ALA A 4 -8.71 21.37 -8.38
N TYR A 5 -7.83 20.92 -9.29
CA TYR A 5 -7.41 19.51 -9.37
C TYR A 5 -6.73 19.06 -8.06
N LYS A 6 -7.46 18.34 -7.21
CA LYS A 6 -6.94 17.80 -5.95
C LYS A 6 -5.92 16.72 -6.27
N ARG A 7 -4.63 17.03 -6.04
CA ARG A 7 -3.53 16.08 -6.24
C ARG A 7 -3.59 14.99 -5.16
N TYR A 8 -3.92 13.78 -5.56
CA TYR A 8 -3.79 12.61 -4.70
C TYR A 8 -2.34 12.11 -4.71
N GLN A 9 -1.75 11.93 -3.53
CA GLN A 9 -0.44 11.30 -3.40
C GLN A 9 -0.63 9.79 -3.49
N VAL A 10 -0.12 9.20 -4.57
CA VAL A 10 -0.13 7.77 -4.81
C VAL A 10 1.30 7.34 -5.13
N GLY A 11 1.77 6.30 -4.45
CA GLY A 11 3.03 5.63 -4.74
C GLY A 11 2.78 4.16 -5.04
N GLY A 12 3.85 3.41 -5.30
CA GLY A 12 3.72 1.98 -5.54
C GLY A 12 5.01 1.22 -5.36
N GLN A 13 4.89 -0.10 -5.43
CA GLN A 13 5.98 -1.05 -5.34
C GLN A 13 5.74 -2.17 -6.38
N ALA A 14 6.80 -2.63 -7.03
CA ALA A 14 6.74 -3.87 -7.79
C ALA A 14 6.60 -5.08 -6.85
N VAL A 15 5.76 -6.04 -7.25
CA VAL A 15 5.56 -7.31 -6.53
C VAL A 15 5.72 -8.47 -7.52
N ILE A 16 5.61 -9.71 -7.03
CA ILE A 16 5.77 -10.88 -7.89
C ILE A 16 4.61 -10.92 -8.89
N GLU A 17 4.94 -10.98 -10.18
CA GLU A 17 3.96 -11.03 -11.28
C GLU A 17 2.94 -9.87 -11.28
N GLY A 18 3.30 -8.73 -10.69
CA GLY A 18 2.32 -7.66 -10.48
C GLY A 18 2.85 -6.34 -9.93
N VAL A 19 1.92 -5.46 -9.57
CA VAL A 19 2.19 -4.15 -8.98
C VAL A 19 1.28 -3.88 -7.78
N MET A 20 1.82 -3.16 -6.79
CA MET A 20 1.07 -2.62 -5.68
C MET A 20 1.06 -1.09 -5.76
N MET A 21 -0.10 -0.48 -5.57
CA MET A 21 -0.28 0.98 -5.52
C MET A 21 -0.85 1.38 -4.16
N ARG A 22 -0.26 2.39 -3.52
CA ARG A 22 -0.66 2.88 -2.18
C ARG A 22 -1.07 4.34 -2.23
N SER A 23 -2.24 4.62 -1.66
CA SER A 23 -2.76 5.94 -1.32
C SER A 23 -2.71 6.15 0.19
N LYS A 24 -3.15 7.32 0.66
CA LYS A 24 -3.18 7.66 2.09
C LYS A 24 -4.07 6.73 2.94
N HIS A 25 -5.12 6.15 2.36
CA HIS A 25 -6.17 5.43 3.09
C HIS A 25 -6.41 3.99 2.59
N PHE A 26 -5.80 3.63 1.48
CA PHE A 26 -6.00 2.34 0.85
C PHE A 26 -4.78 2.00 0.01
N TRP A 27 -4.65 0.72 -0.30
CA TRP A 27 -3.73 0.24 -1.31
C TRP A 27 -4.43 -0.80 -2.17
N ALA A 28 -3.96 -0.94 -3.40
CA ALA A 28 -4.46 -1.87 -4.37
C ALA A 28 -3.31 -2.79 -4.82
N LEU A 29 -3.66 -4.04 -5.11
CA LEU A 29 -2.76 -5.04 -5.65
C LEU A 29 -3.32 -5.51 -7.00
N ALA A 30 -2.47 -5.60 -8.02
CA ALA A 30 -2.79 -6.19 -9.31
C ALA A 30 -1.73 -7.24 -9.64
N VAL A 31 -2.13 -8.51 -9.83
CA VAL A 31 -1.23 -9.65 -10.03
C VAL A 31 -1.74 -10.53 -11.15
N ARG A 32 -0.84 -10.97 -12.03
CA ARG A 32 -1.15 -11.93 -13.09
C ARG A 32 -1.21 -13.34 -12.51
N LYS A 33 -2.32 -14.04 -12.74
CA LYS A 33 -2.53 -15.45 -12.39
C LYS A 33 -1.94 -16.38 -13.46
N PRO A 34 -1.71 -17.68 -13.15
CA PRO A 34 -1.24 -18.66 -14.13
C PRO A 34 -2.17 -18.83 -15.34
N ASP A 35 -3.48 -18.59 -15.16
CA ASP A 35 -4.50 -18.65 -16.22
C ASP A 35 -4.52 -17.41 -17.13
N MET A 36 -3.49 -16.54 -17.02
CA MET A 36 -3.34 -15.27 -17.73
C MET A 36 -4.38 -14.19 -17.37
N THR A 37 -5.22 -14.42 -16.36
CA THR A 37 -6.11 -13.38 -15.84
C THR A 37 -5.38 -12.45 -14.88
N ILE A 38 -5.93 -11.25 -14.65
CA ILE A 38 -5.37 -10.30 -13.68
C ILE A 38 -6.28 -10.27 -12.45
N TYR A 39 -5.73 -10.67 -11.31
CA TYR A 39 -6.35 -10.46 -10.02
C TYR A 39 -6.15 -9.03 -9.58
N THR A 40 -7.22 -8.37 -9.15
CA THR A 40 -7.14 -7.04 -8.54
C THR A 40 -7.89 -7.02 -7.21
N LYS A 41 -7.26 -6.47 -6.17
CA LYS A 41 -7.91 -6.31 -4.86
C LYS A 41 -7.56 -4.99 -4.21
N LEU A 42 -8.58 -4.35 -3.65
CA LEU A 42 -8.46 -3.14 -2.84
C LEU A 42 -8.44 -3.53 -1.36
N PHE A 43 -7.51 -2.92 -0.62
CA PHE A 43 -7.39 -3.08 0.81
C PHE A 43 -7.51 -1.71 1.48
N ASN A 44 -8.42 -1.60 2.44
CA ASN A 44 -8.51 -0.41 3.28
C ASN A 44 -7.35 -0.45 4.29
N ASP A 45 -6.50 0.57 4.26
CA ASP A 45 -5.36 0.69 5.17
C ASP A 45 -5.51 1.94 6.01
N VAL A 46 -5.80 1.72 7.29
CA VAL A 46 -5.79 2.75 8.32
C VAL A 46 -4.45 2.68 9.03
N SER A 47 -3.51 3.56 8.63
CA SER A 47 -2.19 3.70 9.27
C SER A 47 -2.30 3.71 10.81
N LEU A 48 -1.45 2.93 11.48
CA LEU A 48 -1.40 2.83 12.94
C LEU A 48 -1.03 4.17 13.58
N THR A 49 -0.25 4.99 12.85
CA THR A 49 0.11 6.37 13.24
C THR A 49 -1.12 7.28 13.41
N ASN A 50 -2.23 7.05 12.70
CA ASN A 50 -3.47 7.82 12.90
C ASN A 50 -4.20 7.48 14.21
N LYS A 51 -3.92 6.33 14.83
CA LYS A 51 -4.63 5.90 16.05
C LYS A 51 -4.05 6.49 17.33
N ASN A 52 -2.73 6.75 17.37
CA ASN A 52 -2.04 7.15 18.61
C ASN A 52 -1.13 8.36 18.40
N LYS A 53 -1.49 9.52 18.98
CA LYS A 53 -0.74 10.80 18.90
C LYS A 53 0.73 10.70 19.36
N VAL A 54 1.05 9.76 20.25
CA VAL A 54 2.40 9.58 20.80
C VAL A 54 3.39 9.03 19.76
N LEU A 55 2.93 8.22 18.80
CA LEU A 55 3.78 7.71 17.70
C LEU A 55 4.14 8.80 16.67
N GLY A 56 3.58 10.01 16.79
CA GLY A 56 3.88 11.16 15.95
C GLY A 56 5.09 12.00 16.39
N PHE A 57 5.77 11.66 17.49
CA PHE A 57 6.95 12.41 17.96
C PHE A 57 8.11 12.31 16.96
N MET A 58 8.89 13.40 16.78
CA MET A 58 9.78 13.62 15.63
C MET A 58 10.69 12.43 15.26
N PHE A 59 11.28 11.77 16.27
CA PHE A 59 12.15 10.61 16.05
C PHE A 59 11.40 9.28 15.90
N ILE A 60 10.32 9.10 16.67
CA ILE A 60 9.53 7.86 16.66
C ILE A 60 8.74 7.73 15.35
N ARG A 61 8.24 8.86 14.83
CA ARG A 61 7.44 8.93 13.60
C ARG A 61 8.14 8.29 12.40
N GLY A 62 9.45 8.51 12.26
CA GLY A 62 10.23 7.96 11.15
C GLY A 62 10.35 6.44 11.21
N ILE A 63 10.70 5.90 12.38
CA ILE A 63 10.83 4.45 12.60
C ILE A 63 9.48 3.75 12.39
N VAL A 64 8.41 4.32 12.93
CA VAL A 64 7.05 3.79 12.77
C VAL A 64 6.64 3.77 11.31
N ALA A 65 6.86 4.87 10.58
CA ALA A 65 6.55 4.95 9.15
C ALA A 65 7.35 3.92 8.33
N LEU A 66 8.63 3.68 8.69
CA LEU A 66 9.45 2.67 8.06
C LEU A 66 8.91 1.26 8.31
N ILE A 67 8.61 0.92 9.58
CA ILE A 67 8.05 -0.39 9.95
C ILE A 67 6.70 -0.62 9.27
N GLU A 68 5.80 0.38 9.29
CA GLU A 68 4.52 0.29 8.60
C GLU A 68 4.69 0.04 7.09
N SER A 69 5.61 0.77 6.45
CA SER A 69 5.86 0.63 5.01
C SER A 69 6.48 -0.72 4.67
N MET A 70 7.42 -1.20 5.48
CA MET A 70 8.07 -2.49 5.30
C MET A 70 7.08 -3.64 5.52
N ALA A 71 6.28 -3.60 6.59
CA ALA A 71 5.25 -4.59 6.86
C ALA A 71 4.22 -4.67 5.74
N LEU A 72 3.79 -3.51 5.21
CA LEU A 72 2.90 -3.46 4.06
C LEU A 72 3.54 -4.04 2.80
N GLY A 73 4.80 -3.73 2.52
CA GLY A 73 5.54 -4.25 1.37
C GLY A 73 5.66 -5.78 1.41
N PHE A 74 6.03 -6.34 2.56
CA PHE A 74 6.06 -7.80 2.75
C PHE A 74 4.69 -8.44 2.63
N LYS A 75 3.64 -7.80 3.16
CA LYS A 75 2.26 -8.26 2.99
C LYS A 75 1.88 -8.31 1.51
N ALA A 76 2.16 -7.25 0.75
CA ALA A 76 1.89 -7.19 -0.69
C ALA A 76 2.64 -8.28 -1.45
N LEU A 77 3.93 -8.50 -1.15
CA LEU A 77 4.72 -9.59 -1.73
C LEU A 77 4.12 -10.97 -1.42
N SER A 78 3.78 -11.24 -0.16
CA SER A 78 3.18 -12.52 0.23
C SER A 78 1.83 -12.76 -0.45
N TYR A 79 0.95 -11.75 -0.52
CA TYR A 79 -0.30 -11.85 -1.28
C TYR A 79 -0.06 -12.08 -2.77
N SER A 80 0.96 -11.43 -3.35
CA SER A 80 1.25 -11.60 -4.78
C SER A 80 1.68 -13.02 -5.12
N VAL A 81 2.51 -13.66 -4.29
CA VAL A 81 2.90 -15.06 -4.47
C VAL A 81 1.70 -16.00 -4.38
N ASN A 82 0.82 -15.78 -3.41
CA ASN A 82 -0.36 -16.61 -3.20
C ASN A 82 -1.38 -16.55 -4.35
N GLU A 83 -1.44 -15.43 -5.08
CA GLU A 83 -2.35 -15.28 -6.23
C GLU A 83 -1.68 -15.58 -7.58
N ALA A 84 -0.35 -15.47 -7.65
CA ALA A 84 0.43 -15.77 -8.86
C ALA A 84 0.74 -17.26 -9.05
N THR A 85 0.54 -18.08 -8.00
CA THR A 85 0.69 -19.55 -8.03
C THR A 85 -0.65 -20.21 -8.26
#